data_AF-A0AAU3NMM6-F1
#
_entry.id   AF-A0AAU3NMM6-F1
#
_cell.length_a   1.000
_cell.length_b   1.000
_cell.length_c   1.000
_cell.angle_alpha   90.00
_cell.angle_beta   90.00
_cell.angle_gamma   90.00
#
_symmetry.space_group_name_H-M   'P 1'
#
loop_
_entity.id
_entity.type
_entity.pdbx_description
1 polymer ?
#
loop_
_entity_poly.entity_id
_entity_poly.type
_entity_poly.pdbx_seq_one_letter_code
_entity_poly.pdbx_strand_id
1 'polypeptide(L)'
;MSGKPAWLQSQIDDRTRAAAALGAAADQTNVCRSIAADLNSKGQDHTSDRFWRAAVAESHRLEDAASVEGFDVHDIGEEAARRR
;
A
#
# COMPACT_ATOMS: atom_id res chain seq x y z
N MET A 1 27.55 -25.27 6.30
CA MET A 1 26.73 -24.64 5.25
C MET A 1 27.27 -23.23 5.03
N SER A 2 27.92 -22.94 3.91
CA SER A 2 28.27 -21.55 3.60
C SER A 2 26.98 -20.80 3.26
N GLY A 3 26.56 -19.91 4.15
CA GLY A 3 25.46 -18.98 3.91
C GLY A 3 25.75 -18.08 2.70
N LYS A 4 24.71 -17.45 2.16
CA LYS A 4 24.83 -16.47 1.08
C LYS A 4 25.85 -15.39 1.47
N PRO A 5 26.65 -14.86 0.53
CA PRO A 5 27.50 -13.70 0.79
C PRO A 5 26.69 -12.52 1.33
N ALA A 6 27.27 -11.74 2.25
CA ALA A 6 26.56 -10.64 2.92
C ALA A 6 25.96 -9.61 1.96
N TRP A 7 26.68 -9.28 0.88
CA TRP A 7 26.18 -8.36 -0.15
C TRP A 7 24.92 -8.89 -0.86
N LEU A 8 24.83 -10.20 -1.08
CA LEU A 8 23.67 -10.82 -1.72
C LEU A 8 22.48 -10.85 -0.77
N GLN A 9 22.73 -11.12 0.52
CA GLN A 9 21.68 -11.09 1.54
C GLN A 9 21.08 -9.68 1.68
N SER A 10 21.92 -8.64 1.74
CA SER A 10 21.47 -7.24 1.78
C SER A 10 20.52 -6.91 0.63
N GLN A 11 20.88 -7.27 -0.61
CA GLN A 11 20.02 -6.98 -1.76
C GLN A 11 18.68 -7.75 -1.72
N ILE A 12 18.65 -8.94 -1.12
CA ILE A 12 17.40 -9.70 -0.95
C ILE A 12 16.51 -9.00 0.09
N ASP A 13 17.09 -8.57 1.19
CA ASP A 13 16.37 -7.89 2.27
C ASP A 13 15.81 -6.55 1.77
N ASP A 14 16.60 -5.79 1.01
CA ASP A 14 16.17 -4.52 0.40
C ASP A 14 14.99 -4.73 -0.56
N ARG A 15 15.08 -5.71 -1.48
CA ARG A 15 13.96 -6.05 -2.38
C ARG A 15 12.71 -6.51 -1.61
N THR A 16 12.91 -7.22 -0.51
CA THR A 16 11.81 -7.70 0.33
C THR A 16 11.10 -6.53 1.02
N ARG A 17 11.84 -5.57 1.56
CA ARG A 17 11.26 -4.35 2.15
C ARG A 17 10.51 -3.53 1.11
N ALA A 18 11.12 -3.29 -0.06
CA ALA A 18 10.50 -2.55 -1.15
C ALA A 18 9.18 -3.20 -1.60
N ALA A 19 9.17 -4.52 -1.83
CA ALA A 19 7.96 -5.25 -2.20
C ALA A 19 6.88 -5.22 -1.11
N ALA A 20 7.28 -5.29 0.17
CA ALA A 20 6.35 -5.19 1.29
C ALA A 20 5.72 -3.79 1.41
N ALA A 21 6.52 -2.74 1.23
CA ALA A 21 6.04 -1.35 1.29
C ALA A 21 5.05 -1.06 0.16
N LEU A 22 5.42 -1.38 -1.09
CA LEU A 22 4.54 -1.21 -2.25
C LEU A 22 3.25 -2.03 -2.10
N GLY A 23 3.38 -3.28 -1.67
CA GLY A 23 2.23 -4.16 -1.46
C GLY A 23 1.27 -3.65 -0.41
N ALA A 24 1.78 -3.19 0.74
CA ALA A 24 0.95 -2.66 1.81
C ALA A 24 0.20 -1.38 1.39
N ALA A 25 0.87 -0.45 0.71
CA ALA A 25 0.23 0.76 0.20
C ALA A 25 -0.86 0.45 -0.85
N ALA A 26 -0.59 -0.51 -1.73
CA ALA A 26 -1.55 -0.96 -2.73
C ALA A 26 -2.79 -1.64 -2.11
N ASP A 27 -2.58 -2.51 -1.13
CA ASP A 27 -3.65 -3.19 -0.40
C ASP A 27 -4.52 -2.16 0.33
N GLN A 28 -3.90 -1.17 0.99
CA GLN A 28 -4.62 -0.11 1.69
C GLN A 28 -5.41 0.81 0.75
N THR A 29 -4.88 1.08 -0.43
CA THR A 29 -5.59 1.79 -1.50
C THR A 29 -6.89 1.05 -1.88
N ASN A 30 -6.81 -0.28 -1.99
CA ASN A 30 -7.98 -1.12 -2.29
C ASN A 30 -8.98 -1.18 -1.12
N VAL A 31 -8.50 -1.19 0.14
CA VAL A 31 -9.36 -1.07 1.33
C VAL A 31 -10.14 0.24 1.30
N CYS A 32 -9.47 1.37 1.02
CA CYS A 32 -10.15 2.65 0.83
C CYS A 32 -11.24 2.48 -0.22
N ARG A 33 -10.89 2.17 -1.48
CA ARG A 33 -11.85 2.01 -2.59
C ARG A 33 -13.07 1.14 -2.23
N SER A 34 -12.86 0.04 -1.51
CA SER A 34 -13.94 -0.85 -1.06
C SER A 34 -14.91 -0.15 -0.09
N ILE A 35 -14.41 0.60 0.89
CA ILE A 35 -15.23 1.35 1.84
C ILE A 35 -16.03 2.45 1.11
N ALA A 36 -15.40 3.22 0.21
CA ALA A 36 -16.13 4.21 -0.58
C ALA A 36 -17.21 3.56 -1.45
N ALA A 37 -16.90 2.44 -2.11
CA ALA A 37 -17.87 1.74 -2.95
C ALA A 37 -19.09 1.28 -2.15
N ASP A 38 -18.88 0.68 -0.97
CA ASP A 38 -19.96 0.24 -0.09
C ASP A 38 -20.83 1.42 0.40
N LEU A 39 -20.22 2.50 0.87
CA LEU A 39 -20.94 3.69 1.35
C LEU A 39 -21.70 4.40 0.21
N ASN A 40 -21.05 4.58 -0.95
CA ASN A 40 -21.68 5.16 -2.12
C ASN A 40 -22.87 4.32 -2.62
N SER A 41 -22.77 2.98 -2.54
CA SER A 41 -23.89 2.08 -2.90
C SER A 41 -25.12 2.25 -2.00
N LYS A 42 -24.92 2.76 -0.78
CA LYS A 42 -25.97 3.08 0.20
C LYS A 42 -26.44 4.53 0.09
N GLY A 43 -25.92 5.31 -0.87
CA GLY A 43 -26.20 6.74 -0.99
C GLY A 43 -25.59 7.58 0.14
N GLN A 44 -24.58 7.06 0.83
CA GLN A 44 -23.91 7.73 1.95
C GLN A 44 -22.62 8.40 1.49
N ASP A 45 -22.34 9.59 2.02
CA ASP A 45 -21.08 10.28 1.80
C ASP A 45 -19.96 9.66 2.64
N HIS A 46 -19.05 8.96 1.97
CA HIS A 46 -17.92 8.30 2.59
C HIS A 46 -16.90 9.27 3.20
N THR A 47 -16.82 10.53 2.74
CA THR A 47 -15.84 11.50 3.26
C THR A 47 -16.11 11.90 4.72
N SER A 48 -17.34 11.70 5.18
CA SER A 48 -17.77 11.89 6.56
C SER A 48 -17.60 10.66 7.46
N ASP A 49 -17.39 9.47 6.87
CA ASP A 49 -17.31 8.21 7.60
C ASP A 49 -15.97 8.07 8.35
N ARG A 50 -16.05 7.62 9.61
CA ARG A 50 -14.87 7.50 10.48
C ARG A 50 -13.91 6.40 10.02
N PHE A 51 -14.43 5.32 9.43
CA PHE A 51 -13.60 4.20 8.98
C PHE A 51 -12.93 4.54 7.67
N TRP A 52 -13.62 5.23 6.76
CA TRP A 52 -13.02 5.81 5.57
C TRP A 52 -11.87 6.76 5.92
N ARG A 53 -12.09 7.71 6.85
CA ARG A 53 -11.03 8.65 7.28
C ARG A 53 -9.83 7.93 7.89
N ALA A 54 -10.05 6.92 8.72
CA ALA A 54 -8.98 6.10 9.29
C ALA A 54 -8.22 5.35 8.19
N ALA A 55 -8.93 4.80 7.20
CA ALA A 55 -8.32 4.10 6.08
C ALA A 55 -7.47 5.04 5.22
N VAL A 56 -7.93 6.26 4.95
CA VAL A 56 -7.17 7.29 4.21
C VAL A 56 -5.92 7.71 4.98
N ALA A 57 -6.02 7.92 6.30
CA ALA A 57 -4.85 8.28 7.11
C ALA A 57 -3.77 7.19 7.06
N GLU A 58 -4.16 5.92 7.14
CA GLU A 58 -3.24 4.80 6.99
C GLU A 58 -2.69 4.68 5.56
N SER A 59 -3.49 5.00 4.54
CA SER A 59 -3.04 5.06 3.15
C SER A 59 -1.89 6.04 2.97
N HIS A 60 -2.03 7.27 3.50
CA HIS A 60 -0.94 8.27 3.42
C HIS A 60 0.32 7.80 4.16
N ARG A 61 0.17 7.18 5.34
CA ARG A 61 1.32 6.65 6.09
C ARG A 61 2.07 5.55 5.30
N LEU A 62 1.34 4.71 4.57
CA LEU A 62 1.92 3.65 3.75
C LEU A 62 2.48 4.16 2.42
N GLU A 63 1.86 5.17 1.83
CA GLU A 63 2.43 5.92 0.69
C GLU A 63 3.77 6.54 1.06
N ASP A 64 3.88 7.19 2.23
CA ASP A 64 5.15 7.73 2.73
C ASP A 64 6.21 6.62 2.88
N ALA A 65 5.83 5.45 3.40
CA ALA A 65 6.73 4.31 3.55
C ALA A 65 7.18 3.73 2.20
N ALA A 66 6.29 3.65 1.21
CA ALA A 66 6.63 3.23 -0.15
C ALA A 66 7.51 4.26 -0.88
N SER A 67 7.29 5.56 -0.62
CA SER A 67 8.11 6.64 -1.16
C SER A 67 9.57 6.58 -0.69
N VAL A 68 9.82 6.17 0.56
CA VAL A 68 11.18 5.91 1.07
C VAL A 68 11.89 4.82 0.26
N GLU A 69 11.15 3.83 -0.26
CA GLU A 69 11.67 2.76 -1.11
C GLU A 69 11.67 3.12 -2.61
N GLY A 70 11.27 4.35 -2.95
CA GLY A 70 11.34 4.90 -4.30
C GLY A 70 10.09 4.74 -5.16
N PHE A 71 8.94 4.38 -4.57
CA PHE A 71 7.66 4.25 -5.29
C PHE A 71 6.81 5.51 -5.16
N ASP A 72 6.12 5.89 -6.24
CA ASP A 72 5.16 6.98 -6.23
C ASP A 72 3.70 6.49 -6.23
N VAL A 73 2.75 7.44 -6.23
CA VAL A 73 1.31 7.14 -6.25
C VAL A 73 0.88 6.38 -7.52
N HIS A 74 1.61 6.54 -8.63
CA HIS A 74 1.33 5.82 -9.86
C HIS A 74 1.72 4.35 -9.71
N ASP A 75 2.92 4.05 -9.21
CA ASP A 75 3.38 2.68 -8.93
C ASP A 75 2.42 1.95 -7.98
N ILE A 76 2.02 2.63 -6.91
CA ILE A 76 1.06 2.11 -5.92
C ILE A 76 -0.30 1.85 -6.59
N GLY A 77 -0.74 2.77 -7.45
CA GLY A 77 -1.97 2.64 -8.21
C GLY A 77 -1.97 1.44 -9.16
N GLU A 78 -0.86 1.22 -9.88
CA GLU A 78 -0.68 0.07 -10.77
C GLU A 78 -0.65 -1.24 -9.99
N GLU A 79 0.10 -1.32 -8.89
CA GLU A 79 0.15 -2.51 -8.03
C GLU A 79 -1.24 -2.80 -7.44
N ALA A 80 -1.96 -1.78 -6.98
CA ALA A 80 -3.31 -1.93 -6.46
C ALA A 80 -4.26 -2.48 -7.54
N ALA A 81 -4.12 -2.04 -8.79
CA ALA A 81 -4.89 -2.55 -9.92
C ALA A 81 -4.53 -4.01 -10.26
N ARG A 82 -3.24 -4.38 -10.21
CA ARG A 82 -2.75 -5.74 -10.45
C ARG A 82 -3.25 -6.74 -9.40
N ARG A 83 -3.47 -6.29 -8.17
CA ARG A 83 -3.91 -7.12 -7.03
C ARG A 83 -5.42 -7.35 -6.94
N ARG A 84 -6.22 -6.62 -7.72
CA ARG A 84 -7.69 -6.68 -7.71
C ARG A 84 -8.22 -7.59 -8.80
#